data_AF-A0A9D5VK81-F1
#
_entry.id   AF-A0A9D5VK81-F1
#
_cell.length_a   1.000
_cell.length_b   1.000
_cell.length_c   1.000
_cell.angle_alpha   90.00
_cell.angle_beta   90.00
_cell.angle_gamma   90.00
#
_symmetry.space_group_name_H-M   'P 1'
#
loop_
_entity.id
_entity.type
_entity.pdbx_description
1 polymer ?
#
loop_
_entity_poly.entity_id
_entity_poly.type
_entity_poly.pdbx_seq_one_letter_code
_entity_poly.pdbx_strand_id
1 'polypeptide(L)'
;MKRATALTSAKQRQYRQTHEPIQSTPTVSTPMRLFDESSIPTSVLKEEYQRLCCLLVEQHREQYECSPSESFFDPCLSRYLDSEYYHSFWIENHCFDFFLPSYRMLLEVDGSVHFGEAKMKKDNFKEECARSLGLFIYRLENYEVKKYPLRTIGKIKSCPSIDSVITTLLMRRIYLHTLSRHSSYRNLQKLFRDFENSNK
;
A
#
# COMPACT_ATOMS: atom_id res chain seq x y z
N MET A 1 -51.97 41.99 6.38
CA MET A 1 -52.18 41.54 4.98
C MET A 1 -51.75 40.08 4.87
N LYS A 2 -52.60 39.27 4.26
CA LYS A 2 -52.51 37.80 4.14
C LYS A 2 -51.59 37.41 2.97
N ARG A 3 -50.82 36.33 3.12
CA ARG A 3 -50.84 35.14 2.23
C ARG A 3 -49.89 34.06 2.74
N ALA A 4 -50.51 33.04 3.34
CA ALA A 4 -49.97 31.69 3.43
C ALA A 4 -50.18 31.01 2.07
N THR A 5 -49.19 30.25 1.61
CA THR A 5 -49.32 29.39 0.42
C THR A 5 -49.17 27.95 0.86
N ALA A 6 -50.27 27.21 0.74
CA ALA A 6 -50.38 25.80 0.98
C ALA A 6 -49.63 25.01 -0.10
N LEU A 7 -48.80 24.05 0.31
CA LEU A 7 -48.25 23.00 -0.55
C LEU A 7 -48.89 21.66 -0.17
N THR A 8 -49.90 21.37 -0.98
CA THR A 8 -50.49 20.11 -1.42
C THR A 8 -49.96 18.78 -0.84
N SER A 9 -50.88 18.12 -0.15
CA SER A 9 -50.92 16.80 0.47
C SER A 9 -50.91 15.59 -0.49
N ALA A 10 -50.20 15.69 -1.62
CA ALA A 10 -50.13 14.62 -2.63
C ALA A 10 -48.80 13.84 -2.68
N LYS A 11 -47.70 14.35 -2.09
CA LYS A 11 -46.38 13.68 -2.10
C LYS A 11 -46.07 12.79 -0.89
N GLN A 12 -46.87 12.86 0.19
CA GLN A 12 -46.66 12.03 1.39
C GLN A 12 -47.29 10.63 1.31
N ARG A 13 -48.01 10.29 0.22
CA ARG A 13 -48.65 8.97 0.04
C ARG A 13 -47.84 7.96 -0.80
N GLN A 14 -46.79 8.38 -1.49
CA GLN A 14 -45.94 7.46 -2.27
C GLN A 14 -44.76 6.86 -1.50
N TYR A 15 -44.51 7.29 -0.26
CA TYR A 15 -43.40 6.78 0.56
C TYR A 15 -43.77 5.54 1.42
N ARG A 16 -44.92 4.89 1.18
CA ARG A 16 -45.47 3.85 2.07
C ARG A 16 -45.78 2.49 1.42
N GLN A 17 -45.34 2.21 0.18
CA GLN A 17 -45.77 0.99 -0.54
C GLN A 17 -44.66 0.12 -1.16
N THR A 18 -43.41 0.17 -0.68
CA THR A 18 -42.35 -0.76 -1.15
C THR A 18 -41.50 -1.36 -0.03
N HIS A 19 -42.13 -1.80 1.06
CA HIS A 19 -41.46 -2.64 2.06
C HIS A 19 -42.18 -3.97 2.17
N GLU A 20 -41.73 -4.95 1.38
CA GLU A 20 -42.01 -6.36 1.66
C GLU A 20 -41.16 -6.83 2.86
N PRO A 21 -41.72 -7.71 3.72
CA PRO A 21 -40.98 -8.26 4.86
C PRO A 21 -39.92 -9.25 4.37
N ILE A 22 -38.65 -8.91 4.60
CA ILE A 22 -37.51 -9.81 4.36
C ILE A 22 -37.67 -11.02 5.29
N GLN A 23 -37.85 -12.19 4.68
CA GLN A 23 -37.84 -13.47 5.37
C GLN A 23 -36.50 -13.68 6.07
N SER A 24 -36.59 -14.03 7.36
CA SER A 24 -35.46 -14.30 8.25
C SER A 24 -34.55 -15.40 7.70
N THR A 25 -33.30 -15.05 7.39
CA THR A 25 -32.23 -15.99 7.08
C THR A 25 -31.80 -16.78 8.33
N PRO A 26 -31.39 -18.06 8.19
CA PRO A 26 -31.02 -18.89 9.32
C PRO A 26 -29.72 -18.40 9.97
N THR A 27 -29.80 -18.20 11.28
CA THR A 27 -28.69 -17.87 12.17
C THR A 27 -27.67 -19.00 12.16
N VAL A 28 -26.57 -18.83 11.42
CA VAL A 28 -25.33 -19.59 11.63
C VAL A 28 -24.18 -18.59 11.63
N SER A 29 -23.71 -18.22 12.81
CA SER A 29 -22.32 -17.78 12.95
C SER A 29 -21.84 -18.18 14.34
N THR A 30 -21.30 -19.40 14.42
CA THR A 30 -20.24 -19.71 15.37
C THR A 30 -19.28 -18.52 15.41
N PRO A 31 -18.92 -17.98 16.59
CA PRO A 31 -17.94 -16.90 16.65
C PRO A 31 -16.63 -17.44 16.07
N MET A 32 -16.33 -17.01 14.85
CA MET A 32 -15.09 -17.30 14.16
C MET A 32 -13.98 -16.76 15.07
N ARG A 33 -13.10 -17.65 15.57
CA ARG A 33 -11.95 -17.22 16.36
C ARG A 33 -11.23 -16.14 15.55
N LEU A 34 -11.17 -14.93 16.10
CA LEU A 34 -10.30 -13.87 15.59
C LEU A 34 -8.88 -14.45 15.61
N PHE A 35 -8.33 -14.71 14.43
CA PHE A 35 -7.01 -15.30 14.29
C PHE A 35 -5.96 -14.32 14.81
N ASP A 36 -4.96 -14.85 15.52
CA ASP A 36 -3.84 -14.05 15.96
C ASP A 36 -2.84 -13.88 14.81
N GLU A 37 -2.97 -12.77 14.09
CA GLU A 37 -2.07 -12.39 12.99
C GLU A 37 -0.61 -12.31 13.42
N SER A 38 -0.28 -12.29 14.73
CA SER A 38 1.10 -12.29 15.22
C SER A 38 1.82 -13.65 15.09
N SER A 39 1.09 -14.72 14.80
CA SER A 39 1.61 -16.10 14.78
C SER A 39 2.41 -16.50 13.54
N ILE A 40 2.19 -15.87 12.37
CA ILE A 40 2.98 -16.21 11.16
C ILE A 40 4.40 -15.63 11.29
N PRO A 41 5.48 -16.35 10.96
CA PRO A 41 6.82 -15.78 10.79
C PRO A 41 6.88 -14.73 9.67
N THR A 42 7.66 -13.67 9.87
CA THR A 42 7.84 -12.62 8.85
C THR A 42 8.44 -13.16 7.55
N SER A 43 9.23 -14.23 7.59
CA SER A 43 9.79 -14.90 6.41
C SER A 43 8.72 -15.43 5.47
N VAL A 44 7.69 -16.10 6.00
CA VAL A 44 6.58 -16.65 5.21
C VAL A 44 5.79 -15.52 4.55
N LEU A 45 5.51 -14.45 5.29
CA LEU A 45 4.86 -13.26 4.72
C LEU A 45 5.70 -12.62 3.62
N LYS A 46 7.02 -12.57 3.79
CA LYS A 46 7.95 -12.04 2.79
C LYS A 46 7.90 -12.85 1.50
N GLU A 47 7.92 -14.18 1.59
CA GLU A 47 7.84 -15.06 0.41
C GLU A 47 6.54 -14.88 -0.37
N GLU A 48 5.40 -14.85 0.33
CA GLU A 48 4.11 -14.61 -0.33
C GLU A 48 4.01 -13.20 -0.91
N TYR A 49 4.51 -12.20 -0.19
CA TYR A 49 4.60 -10.83 -0.70
C TYR A 49 5.44 -10.77 -1.98
N GLN A 50 6.59 -11.45 -2.02
CA GLN A 50 7.44 -11.51 -3.21
C GLN A 50 6.73 -12.18 -4.39
N ARG A 51 6.01 -13.28 -4.16
CA ARG A 51 5.18 -13.92 -5.20
C ARG A 51 4.13 -12.97 -5.75
N LEU A 52 3.43 -12.25 -4.87
CA LEU A 52 2.45 -11.24 -5.28
C LEU A 52 3.10 -10.12 -6.09
N CYS A 53 4.26 -9.60 -5.67
CA CYS A 53 4.97 -8.55 -6.39
C CYS A 53 5.28 -8.96 -7.84
N CYS A 54 5.70 -10.21 -8.07
CA CYS A 54 5.92 -10.72 -9.42
C CYS A 54 4.65 -10.61 -10.29
N LEU A 55 3.49 -11.00 -9.74
CA LEU A 55 2.20 -10.91 -10.43
C LEU A 55 1.79 -9.46 -10.70
N LEU A 56 2.03 -8.56 -9.75
CA LEU A 56 1.71 -7.14 -9.89
C LEU A 56 2.54 -6.47 -10.99
N VAL A 57 3.83 -6.83 -11.11
CA VAL A 57 4.69 -6.36 -12.21
C VAL A 57 4.14 -6.81 -13.55
N GLU A 58 3.69 -8.06 -13.68
CA GLU A 58 3.08 -8.55 -14.92
C GLU A 58 1.77 -7.84 -15.25
N GLN A 59 0.89 -7.67 -14.26
CA GLN A 59 -0.40 -7.00 -14.42
C GLN A 59 -0.27 -5.51 -14.78
N HIS A 60 0.77 -4.85 -14.28
CA HIS A 60 1.00 -3.41 -14.45
C HIS A 60 2.20 -3.09 -15.36
N ARG A 61 2.62 -4.04 -16.20
CA ARG A 61 3.83 -3.92 -17.03
C ARG A 61 3.91 -2.64 -17.85
N GLU A 62 2.79 -2.21 -18.44
CA GLU A 62 2.71 -0.98 -19.24
C GLU A 62 2.84 0.31 -18.43
N GLN A 63 2.68 0.23 -17.11
CA GLN A 63 2.80 1.35 -16.18
C GLN A 63 4.14 1.34 -15.43
N TYR A 64 4.98 0.33 -15.67
CA TYR A 64 6.21 0.08 -14.93
C TYR A 64 7.40 -0.07 -15.90
N GLU A 65 7.95 1.06 -16.31
CA GLU A 65 9.24 1.12 -16.98
C GLU A 65 10.26 1.76 -16.05
N CYS A 66 11.32 1.02 -15.71
CA CYS A 66 12.42 1.56 -14.92
C CYS A 66 13.06 2.72 -15.67
N SER A 67 13.02 3.93 -15.09
CA SER A 67 13.55 5.09 -15.79
C SER A 67 15.09 5.03 -15.88
N PRO A 68 15.70 5.70 -16.88
CA PRO A 68 17.16 5.80 -16.96
C PRO A 68 17.80 6.42 -15.72
N SER A 69 17.06 7.24 -14.98
CA SER A 69 17.53 7.85 -13.73
C SER A 69 17.52 6.85 -12.58
N GLU A 70 16.49 6.01 -12.46
CA GLU A 70 16.46 4.92 -11.48
C GLU A 70 17.60 3.93 -11.72
N SER A 71 17.76 3.48 -12.97
CA SER A 71 18.85 2.57 -13.37
C SER A 71 20.24 3.15 -13.08
N PHE A 72 20.39 4.47 -13.16
CA PHE A 72 21.63 5.14 -12.79
C PHE A 72 21.83 5.22 -11.26
N PHE A 73 20.75 5.42 -10.50
CA PHE A 73 20.82 5.62 -9.06
C PHE A 73 21.06 4.32 -8.29
N ASP A 74 20.49 3.21 -8.75
CA ASP A 74 20.59 1.92 -8.05
C ASP A 74 22.04 1.55 -7.69
N PRO A 75 23.01 1.52 -8.62
CA PRO A 75 24.40 1.22 -8.27
C PRO A 75 25.01 2.20 -7.26
N CYS A 76 24.52 3.46 -7.23
CA CYS A 76 24.96 4.43 -6.24
C CYS A 76 24.40 4.09 -4.85
N LEU A 77 23.11 3.72 -4.75
CA LEU A 77 22.53 3.25 -3.49
C LEU A 77 23.26 2.01 -2.99
N SER A 78 23.44 0.99 -3.84
CA SER A 78 24.15 -0.24 -3.48
C SER A 78 25.54 0.02 -2.90
N ARG A 79 26.28 0.96 -3.51
CA ARG A 79 27.68 1.22 -3.14
C ARG A 79 27.83 2.14 -1.95
N TYR A 80 26.94 3.10 -1.78
CA TYR A 80 27.14 4.21 -0.84
C TYR A 80 26.09 4.28 0.26
N LEU A 81 25.01 3.49 0.22
CA LEU A 81 24.05 3.39 1.33
C LEU A 81 24.47 2.24 2.25
N ASP A 82 24.59 2.51 3.56
CA ASP A 82 25.04 1.50 4.54
C ASP A 82 23.87 0.68 5.12
N SER A 83 22.72 0.66 4.45
CA SER A 83 21.49 0.02 4.92
C SER A 83 20.79 -0.74 3.81
N GLU A 84 19.98 -1.73 4.17
CA GLU A 84 19.14 -2.45 3.22
C GLU A 84 18.16 -1.49 2.52
N TYR A 85 17.93 -1.77 1.24
CA TYR A 85 16.93 -1.12 0.43
C TYR A 85 16.34 -2.12 -0.58
N TYR A 86 15.15 -1.83 -1.08
CA TYR A 86 14.45 -2.65 -2.04
C TYR A 86 14.12 -1.84 -3.28
N HIS A 87 14.23 -2.46 -4.44
CA HIS A 87 13.77 -1.93 -5.73
C HIS A 87 12.31 -2.27 -5.98
N SER A 88 11.64 -1.46 -6.79
CA SER A 88 10.33 -1.80 -7.36
C SER A 88 9.34 -2.25 -6.28
N PHE A 89 9.29 -1.52 -5.17
CA PHE A 89 8.65 -1.97 -3.94
C PHE A 89 7.15 -1.67 -3.95
N TRP A 90 6.34 -2.71 -3.76
CA TRP A 90 4.89 -2.61 -3.83
C TRP A 90 4.24 -2.39 -2.45
N ILE A 91 3.39 -1.39 -2.36
CA ILE A 91 2.48 -1.21 -1.23
C ILE A 91 1.07 -1.08 -1.78
N GLU A 92 0.20 -2.01 -1.37
CA GLU A 92 -1.12 -2.17 -1.97
C GLU A 92 -1.04 -2.24 -3.52
N ASN A 93 -1.56 -1.22 -4.22
CA ASN A 93 -1.63 -1.13 -5.67
C ASN A 93 -0.57 -0.18 -6.25
N HIS A 94 0.40 0.24 -5.44
CA HIS A 94 1.37 1.27 -5.79
C HIS A 94 2.78 0.71 -5.74
N CYS A 95 3.51 0.85 -6.84
CA CYS A 95 4.93 0.58 -6.90
C CYS A 95 5.73 1.85 -6.64
N PHE A 96 6.78 1.73 -5.83
CA PHE A 96 7.75 2.77 -5.51
C PHE A 96 9.11 2.34 -6.03
N ASP A 97 9.92 3.29 -6.51
CA ASP A 97 11.18 2.95 -7.17
C ASP A 97 12.15 2.31 -6.20
N PHE A 98 12.27 2.90 -5.00
CA PHE A 98 13.02 2.31 -3.91
C PHE A 98 12.28 2.40 -2.57
N PHE A 99 12.52 1.44 -1.70
CA PHE A 99 12.10 1.48 -0.31
C PHE A 99 13.29 1.25 0.62
N LEU A 100 13.47 2.12 1.61
CA LEU A 100 14.52 2.08 2.60
C LEU A 100 13.89 1.87 3.99
N PRO A 101 13.76 0.63 4.47
CA PRO A 101 13.02 0.29 5.68
C PRO A 101 13.57 0.98 6.92
N SER A 102 14.90 0.99 7.07
CA SER A 102 15.57 1.60 8.22
C SER A 102 15.31 3.10 8.35
N TYR A 103 14.87 3.76 7.28
CA TYR A 103 14.50 5.17 7.30
C TYR A 103 12.99 5.38 7.20
N ARG A 104 12.15 4.34 7.12
CA ARG A 104 10.71 4.46 6.80
C ARG A 104 10.43 5.27 5.52
N MET A 105 11.35 5.19 4.56
CA MET A 105 11.41 6.09 3.41
C MET A 105 11.10 5.35 2.11
N LEU A 106 10.13 5.84 1.36
CA LEU A 106 9.86 5.46 -0.02
C LEU A 106 10.48 6.52 -0.93
N LEU A 107 11.25 6.11 -1.93
CA LEU A 107 11.83 7.01 -2.92
C LEU A 107 11.07 6.91 -4.23
N GLU A 108 10.82 8.06 -4.84
CA GLU A 108 10.35 8.16 -6.23
C GLU A 108 11.31 9.07 -6.99
N VAL A 109 11.89 8.58 -8.07
CA VAL A 109 12.74 9.35 -8.97
C VAL A 109 11.85 9.89 -10.09
N ASP A 110 11.61 11.20 -10.06
CA ASP A 110 10.66 11.81 -10.99
C ASP A 110 11.25 11.92 -12.40
N GLY A 111 10.77 11.05 -13.28
CA GLY A 111 11.02 10.99 -14.70
C GLY A 111 10.31 12.07 -15.53
N SER A 112 10.20 13.32 -15.06
CA SER A 112 9.49 14.42 -15.72
C SER A 112 7.95 14.37 -15.55
N VAL A 113 7.42 15.41 -14.91
CA VAL A 113 6.00 15.57 -14.59
C VAL A 113 5.20 16.01 -15.82
N HIS A 114 4.40 15.12 -16.40
CA HIS A 114 3.20 15.55 -17.12
C HIS A 114 2.10 15.85 -16.10
N PHE A 115 1.90 17.13 -15.82
CA PHE A 115 0.85 17.63 -14.92
C PHE A 115 -0.54 17.35 -15.51
N GLY A 116 -1.37 16.60 -14.78
CA GLY A 116 -2.78 16.42 -15.08
C GLY A 116 -3.56 16.13 -13.80
N GLU A 117 -4.81 16.62 -13.71
CA GLU A 117 -5.65 16.47 -12.50
C GLU A 117 -5.86 15.01 -12.06
N ALA A 118 -5.85 14.06 -13.01
CA ALA A 118 -5.95 12.64 -12.71
C ALA A 118 -4.70 12.08 -11.99
N LYS A 119 -3.51 12.63 -12.28
CA LYS A 119 -2.25 12.25 -11.62
C LYS A 119 -2.24 12.78 -10.18
N MET A 120 -2.69 14.02 -9.95
CA MET A 120 -2.79 14.60 -8.61
C MET A 120 -3.70 13.79 -7.66
N LYS A 121 -4.85 13.31 -8.16
CA LYS A 121 -5.74 12.47 -7.34
C LYS A 121 -5.10 11.12 -7.00
N LYS A 122 -4.42 10.49 -7.97
CA LYS A 122 -3.69 9.22 -7.75
C LYS A 122 -2.54 9.40 -6.76
N ASP A 123 -1.84 10.53 -6.82
CA ASP A 123 -0.72 10.86 -5.93
C ASP A 123 -1.20 11.08 -4.49
N ASN A 124 -2.36 11.73 -4.29
CA ASN A 124 -2.94 11.92 -2.96
C ASN A 124 -3.27 10.58 -2.26
N PHE A 125 -3.85 9.61 -2.98
CA PHE A 125 -4.13 8.28 -2.42
C PHE A 125 -2.84 7.51 -2.11
N LYS A 126 -1.82 7.65 -2.96
CA LYS A 126 -0.51 7.03 -2.76
C LYS A 126 0.19 7.59 -1.51
N GLU A 127 0.13 8.91 -1.33
CA GLU A 127 0.63 9.58 -0.13
C GLU A 127 -0.14 9.20 1.14
N GLU A 128 -1.47 9.12 1.06
CA GLU A 128 -2.29 8.73 2.20
C GLU A 128 -2.03 7.28 2.63
N CYS A 129 -1.90 6.36 1.67
CA CYS A 129 -1.51 4.97 1.91
C CYS A 129 -0.18 4.89 2.65
N ALA A 130 0.88 5.53 2.13
CA ALA A 130 2.19 5.55 2.76
C ALA A 130 2.15 6.14 4.18
N ARG A 131 1.46 7.28 4.36
CA ARG A 131 1.31 7.94 5.66
C ARG A 131 0.57 7.07 6.67
N SER A 132 -0.45 6.31 6.26
CA SER A 132 -1.20 5.41 7.13
C SER A 132 -0.32 4.29 7.73
N LEU A 133 0.73 3.91 7.00
CA LEU A 133 1.74 2.92 7.42
C LEU A 133 2.91 3.55 8.20
N GLY A 134 2.91 4.88 8.38
CA GLY A 134 3.99 5.61 9.03
C GLY A 134 5.23 5.76 8.15
N LEU A 135 5.06 5.69 6.83
CA LEU A 135 6.10 5.90 5.83
C LEU A 135 6.04 7.34 5.31
N PHE A 136 7.17 7.82 4.80
CA PHE A 136 7.21 9.07 4.05
C PHE A 136 7.72 8.81 2.63
N ILE A 137 7.17 9.57 1.69
CA ILE A 137 7.60 9.56 0.29
C ILE A 137 8.56 10.72 0.09
N TYR A 138 9.76 10.41 -0.40
CA TYR A 138 10.79 11.39 -0.73
C TYR A 138 11.02 11.36 -2.24
N ARG A 139 10.59 12.45 -2.91
CA ARG A 139 10.70 12.58 -4.36
C ARG A 139 12.04 13.19 -4.73
N LEU A 140 12.72 12.52 -5.65
CA LEU A 140 14.04 12.86 -6.14
C LEU A 140 13.92 13.35 -7.58
N GLU A 141 14.42 14.55 -7.83
CA GLU A 141 14.46 15.05 -9.19
C GLU A 141 15.55 14.33 -10.01
N ASN A 142 15.30 14.10 -11.29
CA ASN A 142 16.26 13.48 -12.21
C ASN A 142 17.66 14.08 -12.12
N TYR A 143 17.77 15.40 -11.98
CA TYR A 143 19.05 16.09 -11.90
C TYR A 143 19.77 15.85 -10.57
N GLU A 144 19.06 15.67 -9.46
CA GLU A 144 19.66 15.38 -8.15
C GLU A 144 20.33 14.01 -8.17
N VAL A 145 19.65 13.05 -8.80
CA VAL A 145 20.13 11.68 -8.96
C VAL A 145 21.31 11.60 -9.92
N LYS A 146 21.20 12.22 -11.10
CA LYS A 146 22.23 12.12 -12.15
C LYS A 146 23.47 12.98 -11.88
N LYS A 147 23.28 14.20 -11.36
CA LYS A 147 24.37 15.17 -11.21
C LYS A 147 24.98 15.17 -9.81
N TYR A 148 24.22 14.81 -8.79
CA TYR A 148 24.65 14.90 -7.39
C TYR A 148 24.34 13.65 -6.56
N PRO A 149 24.57 12.40 -7.06
CA PRO A 149 24.13 11.18 -6.38
C PRO A 149 24.67 11.05 -4.95
N LEU A 150 25.96 11.35 -4.72
CA LEU A 150 26.56 11.26 -3.39
C LEU A 150 25.96 12.29 -2.40
N ARG A 151 25.67 13.50 -2.87
CA ARG A 151 25.01 14.53 -2.05
C ARG A 151 23.59 14.09 -1.70
N THR A 152 22.87 13.52 -2.67
CA THR A 152 21.51 13.00 -2.49
C THR A 152 21.49 11.85 -1.47
N ILE A 153 22.43 10.90 -1.57
CA ILE A 153 22.59 9.83 -0.58
C ILE A 153 22.98 10.38 0.79
N GLY A 154 23.82 11.43 0.84
CA GLY A 154 24.15 12.13 2.08
C GLY A 154 22.91 12.74 2.77
N LYS A 155 21.96 13.31 2.00
CA LYS A 155 20.67 13.77 2.54
C LYS A 155 19.88 12.61 3.14
N ILE A 156 19.80 11.49 2.43
CA ILE A 156 19.09 10.27 2.90
C ILE A 156 19.70 9.79 4.22
N LYS A 157 21.03 9.66 4.30
CA LYS A 157 21.73 9.22 5.52
C LYS A 157 21.56 10.17 6.71
N SER A 158 21.27 11.44 6.46
CA SER A 158 21.01 12.43 7.52
C SER A 158 19.61 12.29 8.14
N CYS A 159 18.72 11.52 7.52
CA CYS A 159 17.39 11.27 8.06
C CYS A 159 17.45 10.32 9.27
N PRO A 160 16.52 10.46 10.24
CA PRO A 160 16.43 9.54 11.37
C PRO A 160 16.24 8.10 10.90
N SER A 161 17.02 7.19 11.47
CA SER A 161 16.86 5.76 11.27
C SER A 161 16.16 5.09 12.45
N ILE A 162 15.54 3.95 12.18
CA ILE A 162 14.91 3.07 13.15
C ILE A 162 15.73 1.79 13.33
N ASP A 163 15.59 1.14 14.48
CA ASP A 163 16.28 -0.12 14.75
C ASP A 163 15.69 -1.31 13.96
N SER A 164 16.37 -2.45 14.03
CA SER A 164 16.03 -3.66 13.29
C SER A 164 14.71 -4.31 13.74
N VAL A 165 14.31 -4.15 15.00
CA VAL A 165 13.06 -4.71 15.52
C VAL A 165 11.88 -3.93 14.95
N ILE A 166 11.94 -2.60 15.04
CA ILE A 166 10.93 -1.71 14.45
C ILE A 166 10.87 -1.92 12.93
N THR A 167 12.04 -2.09 12.29
CA THR A 167 12.12 -2.39 10.86
C THR A 167 11.39 -3.69 10.53
N THR A 168 11.62 -4.76 11.28
CA THR A 168 10.95 -6.06 11.07
C THR A 168 9.44 -5.95 11.22
N LEU A 169 8.96 -5.22 12.24
CA LEU A 169 7.52 -4.99 12.46
C LEU A 169 6.90 -4.16 11.34
N LEU A 170 7.61 -3.14 10.84
CA LEU A 170 7.18 -2.34 9.71
C LEU A 170 7.05 -3.19 8.44
N MET A 171 8.08 -3.98 8.11
CA MET A 171 8.05 -4.90 6.96
C MET A 171 6.86 -5.85 7.04
N ARG A 172 6.66 -6.46 8.21
CA ARG A 172 5.53 -7.35 8.47
C ARG A 172 4.19 -6.66 8.20
N ARG A 173 4.01 -5.46 8.74
CA ARG A 173 2.78 -4.68 8.57
C ARG A 173 2.52 -4.36 7.10
N ILE A 174 3.56 -3.96 6.37
CA ILE A 174 3.46 -3.69 4.92
C ILE A 174 3.05 -4.96 4.18
N TYR A 175 3.71 -6.10 4.44
CA TYR A 175 3.39 -7.37 3.77
C TYR A 175 1.95 -7.79 3.99
N LEU A 176 1.48 -7.78 5.25
CA LEU A 176 0.09 -8.10 5.57
C LEU A 176 -0.88 -7.16 4.88
N HIS A 177 -0.58 -5.85 4.90
CA HIS A 177 -1.44 -4.85 4.30
C HIS A 177 -1.56 -5.07 2.78
N THR A 178 -0.44 -5.21 2.08
CA THR A 178 -0.41 -5.46 0.64
C THR A 178 -1.07 -6.80 0.29
N LEU A 179 -0.76 -7.89 1.00
CA LEU A 179 -1.38 -9.20 0.77
C LEU A 179 -2.90 -9.15 1.00
N SER A 180 -3.36 -8.47 2.04
CA SER A 180 -4.79 -8.33 2.35
C SER A 180 -5.57 -7.58 1.27
N ARG A 181 -4.90 -6.69 0.54
CA ARG A 181 -5.51 -5.92 -0.55
C ARG A 181 -5.79 -6.78 -1.78
N HIS A 182 -4.93 -7.78 -2.03
CA HIS A 182 -4.92 -8.59 -3.26
C HIS A 182 -5.41 -10.02 -3.07
N SER A 183 -5.52 -10.48 -1.83
CA SER A 183 -5.96 -11.83 -1.53
C SER A 183 -7.39 -11.84 -1.04
N SER A 184 -8.19 -12.79 -1.54
CA SER A 184 -9.47 -13.08 -0.89
C SER A 184 -9.22 -13.54 0.54
N TYR A 185 -10.15 -13.25 1.44
CA TYR A 185 -10.09 -13.71 2.82
C TYR A 185 -9.87 -15.23 2.92
N ARG A 186 -10.47 -16.01 2.00
CA ARG A 186 -10.31 -17.47 1.93
C ARG A 186 -8.88 -17.90 1.60
N ASN A 187 -8.19 -17.16 0.72
CA ASN A 187 -6.81 -17.44 0.34
C ASN A 187 -5.86 -17.12 1.49
N LEU A 188 -6.09 -16.00 2.19
CA LEU A 188 -5.34 -15.67 3.40
C LEU A 188 -5.55 -16.76 4.45
N GLN A 189 -6.80 -17.15 4.76
CA GLN A 189 -7.09 -18.25 5.68
C GLN A 189 -6.42 -19.57 5.30
N LYS A 190 -6.29 -19.87 4.01
CA LYS A 190 -5.57 -21.05 3.53
C LYS A 190 -4.08 -20.93 3.83
N LEU A 191 -3.46 -19.80 3.50
CA LEU A 191 -2.06 -19.53 3.83
C LEU A 191 -1.80 -19.70 5.34
N PHE A 192 -2.67 -19.14 6.19
CA PHE A 192 -2.60 -19.29 7.65
C PHE A 192 -2.67 -20.77 8.08
N ARG A 193 -3.62 -21.54 7.53
CA ARG A 193 -3.78 -22.98 7.85
C ARG A 193 -2.62 -23.84 7.37
N ASP A 194 -2.14 -23.60 6.15
CA ASP A 194 -1.05 -24.36 5.55
C ASP A 194 0.23 -24.19 6.41
N PHE A 195 0.48 -22.98 6.90
CA PHE A 195 1.57 -22.71 7.84
C PHE A 195 1.44 -23.46 9.18
N GLU A 196 0.26 -23.48 9.80
CA GLU A 196 0.04 -24.22 11.06
C GLU A 196 0.29 -25.73 10.89
N ASN A 197 -0.04 -26.28 9.72
CA ASN A 197 0.13 -27.70 9.44
C ASN A 197 1.57 -28.08 9.11
N SER A 198 2.38 -27.15 8.58
CA SER A 198 3.80 -27.39 8.31
C SER A 198 4.69 -27.40 9.57
N ASN A 199 4.18 -26.94 10.72
CA ASN A 199 4.91 -26.90 11.99
C ASN A 199 4.42 -27.92 13.04
N LYS A 200 3.55 -28.85 12.64
CA LYS A 200 3.15 -30.01 13.46
C LYS A 200 3.88 -31.26 12.96
#